data_AF-A0A0X3S604-F1
#
_entry.id   AF-A0A0X3S604-F1
#
_cell.length_a   1.000
_cell.length_b   1.000
_cell.length_c   1.000
_cell.angle_alpha   90.00
_cell.angle_beta   90.00
_cell.angle_gamma   90.00
#
_symmetry.space_group_name_H-M   'P 1'
#
loop_
_entity.id
_entity.type
_entity.pdbx_description
1 polymer ?
#
loop_
_entity_poly.entity_id
_entity_poly.type
_entity_poly.pdbx_seq_one_letter_code
_entity_poly.pdbx_strand_id
1 'polypeptide(L)'
;MKEGASVLVLGTVDSPTITATRVIVQPKGDGGVAAAEAAGVIPFKQGTPSPAKSVGQIPDYTEGEGTIVSGAAADKATKAAQAVVPGGINDRVVKLSNGEYEVHNISVNWPHHIFVSKNFKVLGYE
;
A
#
# COMPACT_ATOMS: atom_id res chain seq x y z
N MET A 1 4.07 11.23 22.33
CA MET A 1 3.10 11.75 21.34
C MET A 1 2.26 12.80 22.04
N LYS A 2 1.88 13.90 21.38
CA LYS A 2 0.95 14.85 22.01
C LYS A 2 -0.41 14.18 22.14
N GLU A 3 -1.04 14.38 23.28
CA GLU A 3 -2.43 13.99 23.50
C GLU A 3 -3.30 14.66 22.42
N GLY A 4 -4.21 13.91 21.78
CA GLY A 4 -5.05 14.40 20.68
C GLY A 4 -4.45 14.36 19.27
N ALA A 5 -3.33 13.66 19.03
CA ALA A 5 -2.83 13.44 17.67
C ALA A 5 -3.68 12.42 16.90
N SER A 6 -4.18 12.80 15.71
CA SER A 6 -4.89 11.89 14.81
C SER A 6 -3.95 10.84 14.21
N VAL A 7 -4.33 9.58 14.31
CA VAL A 7 -3.66 8.44 13.66
C VAL A 7 -4.57 7.90 12.57
N LEU A 8 -4.04 7.72 11.35
CA LEU A 8 -4.74 6.99 10.31
C LEU A 8 -4.62 5.49 10.61
N VAL A 9 -5.76 4.85 10.87
CA VAL A 9 -5.87 3.40 11.03
C VAL A 9 -6.64 2.88 9.83
N LEU A 10 -6.00 2.03 9.02
CA LEU A 10 -6.61 1.38 7.86
C LEU A 10 -6.82 -0.09 8.20
N GLY A 11 -8.00 -0.62 7.87
CA GLY A 11 -8.34 -2.01 8.09
C GLY A 11 -9.84 -2.25 7.94
N THR A 12 -10.20 -3.52 7.69
CA THR A 12 -11.58 -3.97 7.70
C THR A 12 -11.97 -4.33 9.14
N VAL A 13 -13.08 -3.78 9.63
CA VAL A 13 -13.64 -4.12 10.94
C VAL A 13 -15.13 -4.38 10.82
N ASP A 14 -15.60 -5.43 11.49
CA ASP A 14 -17.02 -5.77 11.59
C ASP A 14 -17.64 -5.20 12.89
N SER A 15 -16.96 -4.23 13.50
CA SER A 15 -17.28 -3.65 14.81
C SER A 15 -17.04 -2.14 14.78
N PRO A 16 -17.84 -1.34 15.53
CA PRO A 16 -17.57 0.09 15.70
C PRO A 16 -16.29 0.38 16.51
N THR A 17 -15.71 -0.64 17.15
CA THR A 17 -14.51 -0.52 17.99
C THR A 17 -13.36 -1.34 17.40
N ILE A 18 -12.26 -0.66 17.10
CA ILE A 18 -10.99 -1.31 16.70
C ILE A 18 -10.15 -1.55 17.95
N THR A 19 -9.83 -2.82 18.25
CA THR A 19 -8.87 -3.17 19.31
C THR A 19 -7.56 -3.61 18.65
N ALA A 20 -6.54 -2.76 18.74
CA ALA A 20 -5.21 -3.08 18.25
C ALA A 20 -4.32 -3.54 19.40
N THR A 21 -3.63 -4.68 19.25
CA THR A 21 -2.60 -5.13 20.20
C THR A 21 -1.32 -4.31 20.09
N ARG A 22 -1.12 -3.63 18.95
CA ARG A 22 0.02 -2.75 18.70
C ARG A 22 -0.35 -1.68 17.67
N VAL A 23 0.01 -0.43 17.97
CA VAL A 23 -0.02 0.69 17.02
C VAL A 23 1.42 1.12 16.77
N ILE A 24 1.86 1.07 15.52
CA ILE A 24 3.16 1.60 15.11
C ILE A 24 2.90 2.93 14.42
N VAL A 25 3.31 4.03 15.05
CA VAL A 25 3.20 5.36 14.46
C VAL A 25 4.44 5.63 13.63
N GLN A 26 4.25 5.91 12.34
CA GLN A 26 5.32 6.45 11.49
C GLN A 26 5.51 7.93 11.83
N PRO A 27 6.70 8.35 12.29
CA PRO A 27 6.96 9.76 12.54
C PRO A 27 6.90 10.58 11.25
N LYS A 28 6.52 11.86 11.39
CA LYS A 28 6.49 12.82 10.27
C LYS A 28 7.86 12.85 9.58
N GLY A 29 7.90 12.52 8.29
CA GLY A 29 9.12 12.60 7.46
C GLY A 29 9.85 11.28 7.27
N ASP A 30 9.49 10.22 8.02
CA ASP A 30 10.09 8.89 7.90
C ASP A 30 9.29 7.97 6.93
N GLY A 31 8.24 8.53 6.32
CA GLY A 31 7.37 7.93 5.30
C GLY A 31 6.45 8.98 4.66
N GLY A 32 6.00 8.71 3.43
CA GLY A 32 5.18 9.63 2.63
C GLY A 32 5.95 10.40 1.55
N VAL A 33 5.37 11.52 1.08
CA VAL A 33 5.76 12.27 -0.14
C VAL A 33 7.26 12.55 -0.29
N ALA A 34 7.97 12.94 0.78
CA ALA A 34 9.39 13.30 0.66
C ALA A 34 10.33 12.11 0.39
N ALA A 35 10.09 10.96 1.05
CA ALA A 35 10.83 9.72 0.76
C ALA A 35 10.45 9.16 -0.63
N ALA A 36 9.18 9.35 -0.99
CA ALA A 36 8.60 9.06 -2.28
C ALA A 36 9.30 9.83 -3.44
N GLU A 37 9.43 11.15 -3.33
CA GLU A 37 10.06 11.99 -4.37
C GLU A 37 11.51 11.57 -4.67
N ALA A 38 12.28 11.28 -3.63
CA ALA A 38 13.67 10.83 -3.76
C ALA A 38 13.79 9.46 -4.49
N ALA A 39 12.75 8.63 -4.43
CA ALA A 39 12.68 7.33 -5.09
C ALA A 39 12.08 7.38 -6.51
N GLY A 40 11.80 8.57 -7.05
CA GLY A 40 11.24 8.74 -8.40
C GLY A 40 9.76 8.40 -8.50
N VAL A 41 9.05 8.39 -7.37
CA VAL A 41 7.59 8.22 -7.34
C VAL A 41 6.91 9.59 -7.47
N ILE A 42 5.65 9.63 -7.89
CA ILE A 42 4.91 10.87 -8.12
C ILE A 42 4.04 11.16 -6.89
N PRO A 43 4.29 12.26 -6.16
CA PRO A 43 3.51 12.64 -4.99
C PRO A 43 2.01 12.69 -5.23
N PHE A 44 1.24 12.38 -4.20
CA PHE A 44 -0.20 12.57 -4.25
C PHE A 44 -0.54 14.05 -4.43
N LYS A 45 -1.41 14.36 -5.40
CA LYS A 45 -1.97 15.70 -5.60
C LYS A 45 -3.46 15.58 -5.84
N GLN A 46 -4.24 16.11 -4.90
CA GLN A 46 -5.69 16.10 -4.99
C GLN A 46 -6.19 16.71 -6.32
N GLY A 47 -7.12 16.02 -6.97
CA GLY A 47 -7.69 16.41 -8.26
C GLY A 47 -6.78 16.17 -9.47
N THR A 48 -5.58 15.62 -9.28
CA THR A 48 -4.70 15.19 -10.37
C THR A 48 -4.82 13.68 -10.53
N PRO A 49 -5.27 13.18 -11.70
CA PRO A 49 -5.31 11.75 -11.97
C PRO A 49 -3.92 11.11 -11.89
N SER A 50 -3.87 9.85 -11.48
CA SER A 50 -2.66 9.02 -11.59
C SER A 50 -2.26 8.87 -13.07
N PRO A 51 -0.96 8.93 -13.40
CA PRO A 51 -0.50 8.74 -14.76
C PRO A 51 -0.66 7.26 -15.17
N ALA A 52 -0.94 7.01 -16.45
CA ALA A 52 -0.87 5.68 -17.04
C ALA A 52 0.61 5.29 -17.25
N LYS A 53 1.24 4.77 -16.22
CA LYS A 53 2.65 4.37 -16.22
C LYS A 53 2.80 3.04 -15.50
N SER A 54 3.47 2.08 -16.12
CA SER A 54 3.69 0.77 -15.51
C SER A 54 5.18 0.38 -15.61
N VAL A 55 5.66 -0.37 -14.63
CA VAL A 55 7.02 -0.93 -14.60
C VAL A 55 6.95 -2.39 -14.20
N GLY A 56 7.73 -3.25 -14.87
CA GLY A 56 7.78 -4.68 -14.58
C GLY A 56 6.56 -5.43 -15.14
N GLN A 57 6.19 -6.52 -14.47
CA GLN A 57 5.06 -7.36 -14.86
C GLN A 57 3.79 -6.92 -14.14
N ILE A 58 2.80 -6.48 -14.91
CA ILE A 58 1.44 -6.24 -14.45
C ILE A 58 0.59 -7.45 -14.86
N PRO A 59 -0.08 -8.14 -13.91
CA PRO A 59 -0.98 -9.22 -14.24
C PRO A 59 -2.20 -8.68 -15.01
N ASP A 60 -2.83 -9.54 -15.82
CA ASP A 60 -4.15 -9.23 -16.37
C ASP A 60 -5.17 -9.33 -15.23
N TYR A 61 -5.59 -8.17 -14.71
CA TYR A 61 -6.49 -8.04 -13.56
C TYR A 61 -7.39 -6.82 -13.74
N THR A 62 -8.56 -6.83 -13.10
CA THR A 62 -9.35 -5.62 -12.90
C THR A 62 -9.17 -5.12 -11.47
N GLU A 63 -9.03 -3.80 -11.29
CA GLU A 63 -8.92 -3.22 -9.94
C GLU A 63 -10.07 -3.67 -9.04
N GLY A 64 -9.73 -4.15 -7.84
CA GLY A 64 -10.70 -4.64 -6.87
C GLY A 64 -11.12 -6.10 -7.06
N GLU A 65 -10.63 -6.79 -8.10
CA GLU A 65 -10.81 -8.24 -8.24
C GLU A 65 -9.89 -9.02 -7.30
N GLY A 66 -10.43 -10.11 -6.76
CA GLY A 66 -9.72 -11.01 -5.86
C GLY A 66 -10.29 -11.00 -4.46
N THR A 67 -9.47 -11.34 -3.47
CA THR A 67 -9.88 -11.43 -2.06
C THR A 67 -9.00 -10.53 -1.22
N ILE A 68 -9.59 -9.57 -0.51
CA ILE A 68 -8.85 -8.80 0.49
C ILE A 68 -8.34 -9.76 1.58
N VAL A 69 -7.04 -9.71 1.84
CA VAL A 69 -6.38 -10.57 2.84
C VAL A 69 -5.80 -9.73 3.97
N SER A 70 -5.68 -10.36 5.14
CA SER A 70 -5.08 -9.78 6.34
C SER A 70 -4.05 -10.74 6.97
N GLY A 71 -3.43 -10.32 8.06
CA GLY A 71 -2.44 -11.11 8.80
C GLY A 71 -1.11 -11.28 8.05
N ALA A 72 -0.39 -12.36 8.36
CA ALA A 72 1.01 -12.50 7.97
C ALA A 72 1.30 -12.44 6.46
N ALA A 73 0.34 -12.85 5.61
CA ALA A 73 0.50 -12.72 4.16
C ALA A 73 0.41 -11.26 3.71
N ALA A 74 -0.58 -10.52 4.22
CA ALA A 74 -0.74 -9.10 3.95
C ALA A 74 0.45 -8.28 4.48
N ASP A 75 0.98 -8.62 5.66
CA ASP A 75 2.15 -7.96 6.24
C ASP A 75 3.39 -8.12 5.35
N LYS A 76 3.62 -9.33 4.83
CA LYS A 76 4.75 -9.62 3.93
C LYS A 76 4.60 -8.93 2.58
N ALA A 77 3.40 -8.93 2.01
CA ALA A 77 3.12 -8.22 0.75
C ALA A 77 3.31 -6.70 0.92
N THR A 78 2.76 -6.12 1.99
CA THR A 78 2.96 -4.71 2.36
C THR A 78 4.43 -4.36 2.49
N LYS A 79 5.20 -5.19 3.22
CA LYS A 79 6.64 -4.96 3.38
C LYS A 79 7.39 -5.02 2.04
N ALA A 80 7.01 -5.93 1.15
CA ALA A 80 7.59 -5.99 -0.19
C ALA A 80 7.26 -4.73 -1.01
N ALA A 81 6.01 -4.26 -0.97
CA ALA A 81 5.58 -3.05 -1.66
C ALA A 81 6.27 -1.77 -1.13
N GLN A 82 6.54 -1.70 0.17
CA GLN A 82 7.28 -0.58 0.77
C GLN A 82 8.74 -0.49 0.32
N ALA A 83 9.30 -1.53 -0.31
CA ALA A 83 10.60 -1.41 -0.99
C ALA A 83 10.51 -0.57 -2.28
N VAL A 84 9.32 -0.47 -2.89
CA VAL A 84 9.03 0.38 -4.06
C VAL A 84 8.65 1.78 -3.62
N VAL A 85 7.78 1.88 -2.61
CA VAL A 85 7.34 3.16 -2.02
C VAL A 85 7.72 3.18 -0.54
N PRO A 86 8.94 3.63 -0.20
CA PRO A 86 9.37 3.74 1.19
C PRO A 86 8.39 4.58 2.02
N GLY A 87 7.80 3.95 3.04
CA GLY A 87 6.79 4.59 3.89
C GLY A 87 5.46 4.87 3.20
N GLY A 88 5.14 4.14 2.12
CA GLY A 88 3.83 4.16 1.48
C GLY A 88 2.73 3.69 2.43
N ILE A 89 1.55 4.29 2.29
CA ILE A 89 0.34 3.96 3.04
C ILE A 89 -0.51 3.04 2.19
N ASN A 90 -0.68 1.79 2.65
CA ASN A 90 -1.50 0.80 1.97
C ASN A 90 -2.83 0.65 2.71
N ASP A 91 -3.95 0.75 2.00
CA ASP A 91 -5.30 0.56 2.56
C ASP A 91 -5.79 -0.88 2.45
N ARG A 92 -5.35 -1.63 1.42
CA ARG A 92 -5.69 -3.03 1.22
C ARG A 92 -4.55 -3.84 0.59
N VAL A 93 -4.55 -5.13 0.89
CA VAL A 93 -3.82 -6.15 0.12
C VAL A 93 -4.85 -7.12 -0.43
N VAL A 94 -4.85 -7.30 -1.75
CA VAL A 94 -5.77 -8.18 -2.47
C VAL A 94 -5.00 -9.38 -2.98
N LYS A 95 -5.44 -10.60 -2.63
CA LYS A 95 -4.93 -11.82 -3.24
C LYS A 95 -5.68 -12.09 -4.54
N LEU A 96 -4.95 -12.11 -5.64
CA LEU A 96 -5.46 -12.35 -6.98
C LEU A 96 -5.75 -13.85 -7.20
N SER A 97 -6.55 -14.18 -8.23
CA SER A 97 -6.94 -15.56 -8.56
C SER A 97 -5.74 -16.46 -8.86
N ASN A 98 -4.69 -15.89 -9.47
CA ASN A 98 -3.44 -16.59 -9.74
C ASN A 98 -2.61 -16.83 -8.47
N GLY A 99 -2.99 -16.25 -7.32
CA GLY A 99 -2.35 -16.36 -6.01
C GLY A 99 -1.30 -15.30 -5.69
N GLU A 100 -1.04 -14.38 -6.62
CA GLU A 100 -0.23 -13.17 -6.38
C GLU A 100 -1.02 -12.15 -5.56
N TYR A 101 -0.39 -11.03 -5.24
CA TYR A 101 -0.98 -9.98 -4.43
C TYR A 101 -0.89 -8.62 -5.14
N GLU A 102 -1.99 -7.88 -5.14
CA GLU A 102 -2.02 -6.44 -5.38
C GLU A 102 -1.95 -5.74 -4.01
N VAL A 103 -0.99 -4.85 -3.84
CA VAL A 103 -0.92 -3.94 -2.71
C VAL A 103 -1.32 -2.56 -3.20
N HIS A 104 -2.44 -2.06 -2.69
CA HIS A 104 -2.97 -0.77 -3.08
C HIS A 104 -2.39 0.31 -2.16
N ASN A 105 -1.70 1.29 -2.74
CA ASN A 105 -0.99 2.35 -2.07
C ASN A 105 -1.63 3.71 -2.37
N ILE A 106 -2.15 4.36 -1.33
CA ILE A 106 -2.92 5.61 -1.45
C ILE A 106 -2.10 6.86 -1.13
N SER A 107 -0.80 6.71 -0.83
CA SER A 107 0.05 7.83 -0.38
C SER A 107 0.63 8.69 -1.51
N VAL A 108 0.50 8.24 -2.76
CA VAL A 108 1.16 8.81 -3.95
C VAL A 108 0.22 8.74 -5.16
N ASN A 109 0.44 9.57 -6.19
CA ASN A 109 -0.27 9.43 -7.47
C ASN A 109 0.35 8.32 -8.34
N TRP A 110 1.60 7.93 -8.09
CA TRP A 110 2.24 6.79 -8.75
C TRP A 110 3.46 6.31 -7.96
N PRO A 111 3.69 5.01 -7.75
CA PRO A 111 2.79 3.90 -8.08
C PRO A 111 1.68 3.70 -7.05
N HIS A 112 0.48 3.42 -7.54
CA HIS A 112 -0.76 3.23 -6.79
C HIS A 112 -1.10 1.75 -6.57
N HIS A 113 -0.72 0.86 -7.49
CA HIS A 113 -0.86 -0.59 -7.36
C HIS A 113 0.51 -1.26 -7.48
N ILE A 114 0.88 -2.07 -6.49
CA ILE A 114 2.15 -2.82 -6.48
C ILE A 114 1.85 -4.30 -6.49
N PHE A 115 2.34 -5.01 -7.51
CA PHE A 115 2.13 -6.45 -7.66
C PHE A 115 3.27 -7.23 -7.05
N VAL A 116 2.90 -8.22 -6.23
CA VAL A 116 3.81 -9.03 -5.43
C VAL A 116 3.50 -10.49 -5.67
N SER A 117 4.53 -11.26 -6.01
CA SER A 117 4.41 -12.71 -6.23
C SER A 117 4.00 -13.46 -4.96
N LYS A 118 3.59 -14.73 -5.13
CA LYS A 118 3.33 -15.70 -4.05
C LYS A 118 4.45 -15.82 -3.01
N ASN A 119 5.69 -15.56 -3.45
CA ASN A 119 6.89 -15.64 -2.63
C ASN A 119 7.35 -14.27 -2.11
N PHE A 120 6.47 -13.26 -2.14
CA PHE A 120 6.70 -11.92 -1.63
C PHE A 120 7.85 -11.15 -2.30
N LYS A 121 8.03 -11.36 -3.60
CA LYS A 121 8.90 -10.53 -4.46
C LYS A 121 8.05 -9.60 -5.32
N VAL A 122 8.48 -8.35 -5.46
CA VAL A 122 7.86 -7.38 -6.38
C VAL A 122 7.97 -7.89 -7.81
N LEU A 123 6.86 -7.83 -8.54
CA LEU A 123 6.74 -8.22 -9.95
C LEU A 123 6.71 -6.98 -10.85
N GLY A 124 5.92 -5.99 -10.44
CA GLY A 124 5.70 -4.75 -11.17
C GLY A 124 4.82 -3.80 -10.37
N TYR A 125 4.60 -2.61 -10.90
CA TYR A 125 3.78 -1.58 -10.28
C TYR A 125 3.31 -0.55 -11.30
N GLU A 126 2.15 0.04 -11.03
CA GLU A 126 1.53 1.11 -11.79
C GLU A 126 0.78 2.11 -10.91
#